data_AF-A0A174I1P5-F1
#
_entry.id   AF-A0A174I1P5-F1
#
_cell.length_a   1.000
_cell.length_b   1.000
_cell.length_c   1.000
_cell.angle_alpha   90.00
_cell.angle_beta   90.00
_cell.angle_gamma   90.00
#
_symmetry.space_group_name_H-M   'P 1'
#
loop_
_entity.id
_entity.type
_entity.pdbx_description
1 polymer ?
#
loop_
_entity_poly.entity_id
_entity_poly.type
_entity_poly.pdbx_seq_one_letter_code
_entity_poly.pdbx_strand_id
1 'polypeptide(L)'
;MLAFEKVLEIFADYLTADETIEVYISRHGCVRVEFDQDFHYCSGEVCHTPKELFNLLADDYRTYVEIELTKGRRELTEDDEREADALCKRYLERWKEEQE
;
A
#
# COMPACT_ATOMS: atom_id res chain seq x y z
N MET A 1 -5.91 -18.82 -4.03
CA MET A 1 -6.35 -17.49 -3.56
C MET A 1 -5.62 -17.23 -2.27
N LEU A 2 -4.75 -16.23 -2.27
CA LEU A 2 -4.00 -15.83 -1.09
C LEU A 2 -4.93 -15.41 0.06
N ALA A 3 -4.48 -15.58 1.30
CA ALA A 3 -5.15 -15.07 2.49
C ALA A 3 -4.81 -13.59 2.71
N PHE A 4 -5.60 -12.88 3.53
CA PHE A 4 -5.34 -11.47 3.83
C PHE A 4 -4.01 -11.28 4.56
N GLU A 5 -3.71 -12.14 5.51
CA GLU A 5 -2.45 -12.14 6.28
C GLU A 5 -1.24 -12.19 5.35
N LYS A 6 -1.36 -12.94 4.25
CA LYS A 6 -0.27 -13.08 3.29
C LYS A 6 -0.08 -11.82 2.43
N VAL A 7 -1.15 -11.07 2.15
CA VAL A 7 -1.05 -9.73 1.55
C VAL A 7 -0.30 -8.79 2.50
N LEU A 8 -0.63 -8.81 3.79
CA LEU A 8 0.02 -7.98 4.80
C LEU A 8 1.51 -8.31 4.92
N GLU A 9 1.89 -9.59 4.87
CA GLU A 9 3.29 -10.01 4.82
C GLU A 9 4.03 -9.46 3.61
N ILE A 10 3.40 -9.46 2.43
CA ILE A 10 4.01 -8.93 1.19
C ILE A 10 4.40 -7.46 1.37
N PHE A 11 3.54 -6.67 2.01
CA PHE A 11 3.70 -5.22 2.24
C PHE A 11 4.24 -4.85 3.63
N ALA A 12 4.73 -5.81 4.42
CA ALA A 12 5.08 -5.57 5.81
C ALA A 12 6.13 -4.47 5.98
N ASP A 13 7.08 -4.35 5.06
CA ASP A 13 8.09 -3.29 5.06
C ASP A 13 7.50 -1.91 4.80
N TYR A 14 6.51 -1.80 3.90
CA TYR A 14 5.79 -0.56 3.67
C TYR A 14 4.93 -0.17 4.87
N LEU A 15 4.08 -1.08 5.36
CA LEU A 15 3.19 -0.81 6.49
C LEU A 15 3.93 -0.50 7.80
N THR A 16 5.21 -0.91 7.91
CA THR A 16 6.08 -0.53 9.03
C THR A 16 6.67 0.88 8.84
N ALA A 17 6.88 1.31 7.60
CA ALA A 17 7.51 2.59 7.29
C ALA A 17 6.51 3.75 7.26
N ASP A 18 5.29 3.50 6.79
CA ASP A 18 4.22 4.50 6.70
C ASP A 18 3.29 4.41 7.91
N GLU A 19 3.52 5.29 8.89
CA GLU A 19 2.75 5.35 10.13
C GLU A 19 1.33 5.91 9.93
N THR A 20 1.00 6.41 8.73
CA THR A 20 -0.34 6.96 8.45
C THR A 20 -1.35 5.91 8.02
N ILE A 21 -0.89 4.70 7.68
CA ILE A 21 -1.73 3.60 7.22
C ILE A 21 -1.80 2.50 8.28
N GLU A 22 -3.02 2.11 8.65
CA GLU A 22 -3.27 0.91 9.44
C GLU A 22 -4.21 -0.04 8.69
N VAL A 23 -4.01 -1.36 8.87
CA VAL A 23 -4.89 -2.37 8.27
C VAL A 23 -5.42 -3.32 9.35
N TYR A 24 -6.74 -3.45 9.42
CA TYR A 24 -7.42 -4.30 10.39
C TYR A 24 -8.18 -5.42 9.71
N ILE A 25 -8.02 -6.65 10.22
CA ILE A 25 -8.84 -7.79 9.81
C ILE A 25 -10.18 -7.72 10.55
N SER A 26 -11.28 -7.73 9.81
CA SER A 26 -12.64 -7.72 10.37
C SER A 26 -13.47 -8.90 9.87
N ARG A 27 -14.65 -9.10 10.47
CA ARG A 27 -15.62 -10.11 10.01
C ARG A 27 -16.19 -9.84 8.60
N HIS A 28 -16.00 -8.63 8.06
CA HIS A 28 -16.54 -8.18 6.78
C HIS A 28 -15.49 -8.08 5.66
N GLY A 29 -14.23 -8.43 5.96
CA GLY A 29 -13.07 -8.19 5.10
C GLY A 29 -11.97 -7.46 5.85
N CYS A 30 -10.92 -7.06 5.13
CA CYS A 30 -9.89 -6.17 5.68
C CYS A 30 -10.31 -4.71 5.52
N VAL A 31 -9.96 -3.88 6.49
CA VAL A 31 -10.19 -2.45 6.46
C VAL A 31 -8.84 -1.76 6.45
N ARG A 32 -8.50 -1.06 5.36
CA ARG A 32 -7.38 -0.12 5.31
C ARG A 32 -7.89 1.22 5.84
N VAL A 33 -7.17 1.81 6.79
CA VAL A 33 -7.47 3.13 7.37
C VAL A 33 -6.26 4.01 7.11
N GLU A 34 -6.50 5.21 6.60
CA GLU A 34 -5.49 6.23 6.39
C GLU A 34 -5.81 7.44 7.25
N PHE A 35 -4.86 7.85 8.08
CA PHE A 35 -4.95 9.01 8.94
C PHE A 35 -4.34 10.23 8.28
N ASP A 36 -4.93 11.39 8.52
CA ASP A 36 -4.25 12.65 8.22
C ASP A 36 -3.05 12.85 9.17
N GLN A 37 -2.14 13.77 8.81
CA GLN A 37 -0.87 13.98 9.53
C GLN A 37 -1.05 14.31 11.02
N ASP A 38 -2.19 14.88 11.40
CA ASP A 38 -2.52 15.24 12.78
C ASP A 38 -3.49 14.26 13.46
N PHE A 39 -3.82 13.14 12.81
CA PHE A 39 -4.72 12.07 13.27
C PHE A 39 -6.12 12.53 13.71
N HIS A 40 -6.59 13.68 13.22
CA HIS A 40 -7.92 14.21 13.51
C HIS A 40 -8.98 13.63 12.58
N TYR A 41 -8.59 13.24 11.37
CA TYR A 41 -9.45 12.65 10.38
C TYR A 41 -8.84 11.36 9.84
N CYS A 42 -9.71 10.42 9.50
CA CYS A 42 -9.30 9.22 8.80
C CYS A 42 -10.26 8.90 7.66
N SER A 43 -9.71 8.33 6.59
CA SER A 43 -10.48 7.65 5.56
C SER A 43 -10.33 6.14 5.73
N GLY A 44 -11.32 5.36 5.31
CA GLY A 44 -11.26 3.91 5.43
C GLY A 44 -11.92 3.23 4.25
N GLU A 45 -11.31 2.16 3.77
CA GLU A 45 -11.81 1.34 2.67
C GLU A 45 -11.88 -0.13 3.09
N VAL A 46 -12.99 -0.80 2.76
CA VAL A 46 -13.20 -2.21 3.07
C VAL A 46 -12.89 -3.05 1.84
N CYS A 47 -11.88 -3.91 1.96
CA CYS A 47 -11.52 -4.91 0.97
C CYS A 47 -12.17 -6.25 1.33
N HIS A 48 -13.08 -6.73 0.48
CA HIS A 48 -13.76 -8.00 0.64
C HIS A 48 -12.92 -9.19 0.15
N THR A 49 -11.91 -8.94 -0.69
CA THR A 49 -10.99 -9.97 -1.15
C THR A 49 -9.52 -9.61 -0.91
N PRO A 50 -8.63 -10.60 -0.76
CA PRO A 50 -7.18 -10.38 -0.68
C PRO A 50 -6.60 -9.67 -1.91
N LYS A 51 -7.23 -9.85 -3.08
CA LYS A 51 -6.82 -9.15 -4.31
C LYS A 51 -7.18 -7.66 -4.30
N GLU A 52 -8.35 -7.31 -3.75
CA GLU A 52 -8.72 -5.91 -3.52
C GLU A 52 -7.74 -5.24 -2.56
N LEU A 53 -7.42 -5.90 -1.44
CA LEU A 53 -6.44 -5.37 -0.47
C LEU A 53 -5.06 -5.18 -1.12
N PHE A 54 -4.60 -6.16 -1.89
CA PHE A 54 -3.32 -6.06 -2.59
C PHE A 54 -3.29 -4.85 -3.53
N ASN A 55 -4.33 -4.65 -4.33
CA ASN A 55 -4.38 -3.54 -5.27
C ASN A 55 -4.39 -2.19 -4.53
N LEU A 56 -5.20 -2.07 -3.47
CA LEU A 56 -5.27 -0.86 -2.66
C LEU A 56 -3.92 -0.52 -2.03
N LEU A 57 -3.25 -1.49 -1.39
CA LEU A 57 -1.92 -1.25 -0.79
C LEU A 57 -0.82 -1.00 -1.83
N ALA A 58 -0.96 -1.52 -3.05
CA ALA A 58 -0.04 -1.22 -4.14
C ALA A 58 -0.17 0.23 -4.61
N ASP A 59 -1.40 0.73 -4.69
CA ASP A 59 -1.69 2.13 -5.04
C ASP A 59 -1.20 3.06 -3.91
N ASP A 60 -1.49 2.72 -2.65
CA ASP A 60 -1.02 3.47 -1.47
C ASP A 60 0.51 3.57 -1.45
N TYR A 61 1.19 2.43 -1.65
CA TYR A 61 2.65 2.41 -1.69
C TYR A 61 3.22 3.26 -2.84
N ARG A 62 2.58 3.24 -4.01
CA ARG A 62 3.01 4.08 -5.14
C ARG A 62 2.96 5.56 -4.75
N THR A 63 1.84 6.01 -4.19
CA THR A 63 1.69 7.40 -3.72
C THR A 63 2.70 7.73 -2.62
N TYR A 64 2.94 6.83 -1.67
CA TYR A 64 3.98 7.00 -0.64
C TYR A 64 5.37 7.23 -1.25
N VAL A 65 5.77 6.42 -2.24
CA VAL A 65 7.07 6.55 -2.92
C VAL A 65 7.14 7.86 -3.70
N GLU A 66 6.09 8.24 -4.42
CA GLU A 66 6.00 9.50 -5.17
C GLU A 66 6.19 10.71 -4.24
N ILE A 67 5.55 10.69 -3.06
CA ILE A 67 5.72 11.71 -2.02
C ILE A 67 7.16 11.68 -1.48
N GLU A 68 7.74 10.51 -1.25
CA GLU A 68 9.10 10.39 -0.72
C GLU A 68 10.18 10.87 -1.70
N LEU A 69 10.00 10.67 -3.01
CA LEU A 69 10.91 11.14 -4.06
C LEU A 69 10.84 12.66 -4.27
N THR A 70 9.64 13.21 -4.18
CA THR A 70 9.39 14.66 -4.35
C THR A 70 9.51 15.45 -3.05
N LYS A 71 9.50 14.76 -1.91
CA LYS A 71 9.27 15.31 -0.57
C LYS A 71 7.99 16.13 -0.45
N GLY A 72 7.02 15.89 -1.34
CA GLY A 72 5.80 16.70 -1.49
C GLY A 72 6.06 18.17 -1.84
N ARG A 73 7.23 18.50 -2.38
CA ARG A 73 7.67 19.90 -2.61
C ARG A 73 7.74 20.29 -4.08
N ARG A 74 7.54 19.34 -4.98
CA ARG A 74 7.59 19.52 -6.44
C ARG A 74 6.72 18.47 -7.12
N GLU A 75 6.39 18.72 -8.37
CA GLU A 75 5.74 17.74 -9.24
C GLU A 75 6.66 16.55 -9.51
N LEU A 76 6.04 15.43 -9.88
CA LEU A 76 6.72 14.23 -10.36
C LEU A 76 7.41 14.51 -11.70
N THR A 77 8.58 13.93 -11.86
CA THR A 77 9.31 13.86 -13.13
C THR A 77 9.20 12.45 -13.71
N GLU A 78 9.49 12.30 -15.00
CA GLU A 78 9.55 10.97 -15.64
C GLU A 78 10.55 10.04 -14.95
N ASP A 79 11.62 10.58 -14.33
CA ASP A 79 12.57 9.80 -13.54
C ASP A 79 11.93 9.25 -12.25
N ASP A 80 11.15 10.07 -11.54
CA ASP A 80 10.46 9.65 -10.32
C ASP A 80 9.41 8.58 -10.62
N GLU A 81 8.64 8.75 -11.71
CA GLU A 81 7.65 7.76 -12.13
C GLU A 81 8.29 6.41 -12.43
N ARG A 82 9.42 6.41 -13.15
CA ARG A 82 10.18 5.18 -13.45
C ARG A 82 10.71 4.51 -12.18
N GLU A 83 11.20 5.31 -11.24
CA GLU A 83 11.69 4.79 -9.96
C GLU A 83 10.56 4.21 -9.10
N ALA A 84 9.42 4.91 -9.02
CA ALA A 84 8.22 4.45 -8.33
C ALA A 84 7.70 3.14 -8.93
N ASP A 85 7.59 3.04 -10.26
CA ASP A 85 7.16 1.83 -10.95
C ASP A 85 8.13 0.65 -10.68
N ALA A 86 9.44 0.90 -10.69
CA ALA A 86 10.45 -0.11 -10.40
C ALA A 86 10.34 -0.63 -8.96
N LEU A 87 10.13 0.25 -7.99
CA LEU A 87 9.93 -0.10 -6.59
C LEU A 87 8.62 -0.88 -6.38
N CYS A 88 7.52 -0.44 -7.01
CA CYS A 88 6.22 -1.13 -6.92
C CYS A 88 6.25 -2.54 -7.52
N LYS A 89 7.05 -2.75 -8.58
CA LYS A 89 7.18 -4.05 -9.25
C LYS A 89 7.58 -5.18 -8.29
N ARG A 90 8.35 -4.89 -7.23
CA ARG A 90 8.77 -5.88 -6.23
C ARG A 90 7.60 -6.57 -5.54
N TYR A 91 6.54 -5.83 -5.23
CA TYR A 91 5.36 -6.38 -4.55
C TYR A 91 4.50 -7.19 -5.50
N LEU A 92 4.43 -6.80 -6.78
CA LEU A 92 3.78 -7.58 -7.83
C LEU A 92 4.50 -8.92 -8.07
N GLU A 93 5.83 -8.94 -7.98
CA GLU A 93 6.62 -10.18 -8.10
C GLU A 93 6.38 -11.11 -6.90
N ARG A 94 6.53 -10.60 -5.67
CA ARG A 94 6.18 -11.36 -4.44
C ARG A 94 4.76 -11.91 -4.48
N TRP A 95 3.79 -11.13 -4.93
CA TRP A 95 2.40 -11.58 -5.07
C TRP A 95 2.23 -12.75 -6.04
N LYS A 96 2.99 -12.78 -7.14
CA LYS A 96 2.92 -13.88 -8.11
C LYS A 96 3.55 -15.15 -7.55
N GLU A 97 4.72 -15.03 -6.91
CA GLU A 97 5.41 -16.16 -6.27
C GLU A 97 4.53 -16.85 -5.23
N GLU A 98 3.76 -16.07 -4.46
CA GLU A 98 2.90 -16.59 -3.39
C GLU A 98 1.58 -17.18 -3.92
N GLN A 99 1.28 -17.07 -5.22
CA GLN A 99 0.10 -17.69 -5.85
C GLN A 99 0.41 -19.05 -6.51
N GLU A 100 1.69 -19.41 -6.65
CA GLU A 100 2.15 -20.71 -7.17
C GLU A 100 2.15 -21.81 -6.08
#